data_AF-A0A7L8AD38-F1
#
_entry.id   AF-A0A7L8AD38-F1
#
_cell.length_a   1.000
_cell.length_b   1.000
_cell.length_c   1.000
_cell.angle_alpha   90.00
_cell.angle_beta   90.00
_cell.angle_gamma   90.00
#
_symmetry.space_group_name_H-M   'P 1'
#
loop_
_entity.id
_entity.type
_entity.pdbx_description
1 polymer ?
#
loop_
_entity_poly.entity_id
_entity_poly.type
_entity_poly.pdbx_seq_one_letter_code
_entity_poly.pdbx_strand_id
1 'polypeptide(L)' 'MSKEQNLLILNCRKGNQRAQLKIYNLFCEAMFFIACRYLKNDEEAKEAMQDAFLKKLHLERSIQKI' A
#
# COMPACT_ATOMS: atom_id res chain seq x y z
N MET A 1 13.68 1.71 11.60
CA MET A 1 12.97 2.46 10.54
C MET A 1 13.98 3.40 9.89
N SER A 2 14.38 3.15 8.65
CA SER A 2 15.38 3.98 7.97
C SER A 2 14.82 5.38 7.66
N LYS A 3 15.67 6.41 7.62
CA LYS A 3 15.27 7.79 7.27
C LYS A 3 14.53 7.85 5.92
N GLU A 4 14.86 6.95 5.00
CA GLU A 4 14.26 6.87 3.67
C GLU A 4 12.81 6.37 3.69
N GLN A 5 12.49 5.40 4.55
CA GLN A 5 11.11 4.91 4.73
C GLN A 5 10.18 6.02 5.24
N ASN A 6 10.66 6.83 6.19
CA ASN A 6 9.89 7.96 6.71
C ASN A 6 9.62 9.02 5.64
N LEU A 7 10.61 9.31 4.80
CA LEU A 7 10.45 10.25 3.69
C LEU A 7 9.46 9.74 2.65
N LEU A 8 9.50 8.44 2.34
CA LEU A 8 8.53 7.80 1.43
C LEU A 8 7.10 7.88 1.99
N ILE A 9 6.92 7.59 3.27
CA ILE A 9 5.61 7.69 3.94
C ILE A 9 5.12 9.13 3.91
N LEU A 10 5.97 10.11 4.22
CA LEU A 10 5.61 11.53 4.18
C LEU A 10 5.16 11.96 2.78
N ASN A 11 5.87 11.52 1.74
CA ASN A 11 5.52 11.82 0.36
C ASN A 11 4.23 11.10 -0.08
N CYS A 12 3.98 9.87 0.38
CA CYS A 12 2.73 9.16 0.11
C CYS A 12 1.53 9.90 0.70
N ARG A 13 1.65 10.40 1.93
CA ARG A 13 0.61 11.19 2.60
C ARG A 13 0.31 12.50 1.87
N LYS A 14 1.29 13.08 1.18
CA LYS A 14 1.11 14.26 0.30
C LYS A 14 0.45 13.93 -1.05
N GLY A 15 0.03 12.68 -1.27
CA GLY A 15 -0.58 12.25 -2.53
C GLY A 15 0.42 12.04 -3.68
N ASN A 16 1.72 11.94 -3.39
CA ASN A 16 2.73 11.71 -4.43
C ASN A 16 2.62 10.28 -4.97
N GLN A 17 2.11 10.15 -6.19
CA GLN A 17 1.85 8.87 -6.84
C GLN A 17 3.12 8.02 -7.04
N ARG A 18 4.29 8.64 -7.26
CA ARG A 18 5.57 7.93 -7.39
C ARG A 18 6.02 7.33 -6.05
N ALA A 19 5.82 8.06 -4.96
CA ALA A 19 6.10 7.54 -3.63
C ALA A 19 5.16 6.38 -3.30
N GLN A 20 3.87 6.50 -3.65
CA GLN A 20 2.86 5.46 -3.45
C GLN A 20 3.24 4.17 -4.20
N LEU A 21 3.67 4.28 -5.47
CA LEU A 21 4.14 3.13 -6.24
C LEU A 21 5.42 2.51 -5.65
N LYS A 22 6.34 3.33 -5.15
CA LYS A 22 7.57 2.84 -4.52
C LYS A 22 7.27 2.09 -3.21
N ILE A 23 6.32 2.57 -2.40
CA ILE A 23 5.84 1.86 -1.21
C ILE A 23 5.13 0.57 -1.62
N TYR A 24 4.27 0.60 -2.64
CA TYR A 24 3.60 -0.58 -3.16
C TYR A 24 4.62 -1.68 -3.49
N ASN A 25 5.60 -1.38 -4.34
CA ASN A 25 6.61 -2.35 -4.74
C ASN A 25 7.45 -2.87 -3.57
N LEU A 26 7.71 -2.03 -2.55
CA LEU A 26 8.51 -2.42 -1.40
C LEU A 26 7.78 -3.39 -0.46
N PHE A 27 6.47 -3.21 -0.29
CA PHE A 27 5.67 -4.00 0.64
C PHE A 27 4.78 -5.03 -0.05
N CYS A 28 4.74 -5.06 -1.39
CA CYS A 28 3.79 -5.88 -2.15
C CYS A 28 3.93 -7.36 -1.80
N GLU A 29 5.16 -7.86 -1.85
CA GLU A 29 5.50 -9.24 -1.55
C GLU A 29 5.16 -9.60 -0.09
N ALA A 30 5.53 -8.73 0.87
CA ALA A 30 5.23 -8.94 2.27
C ALA A 30 3.71 -8.97 2.55
N MET A 31 2.96 -8.06 1.94
CA MET A 31 1.49 -8.03 2.06
C MET A 31 0.84 -9.25 1.42
N PHE A 32 1.35 -9.72 0.28
CA PHE A 32 0.89 -10.94 -0.38
C PHE A 32 1.13 -12.17 0.50
N PHE A 33 2.34 -12.34 1.05
CA PHE A 33 2.63 -13.43 1.99
C PHE A 33 1.73 -13.41 3.23
N ILE A 34 1.39 -12.22 3.74
CA ILE A 34 0.44 -12.08 4.85
C ILE A 34 -0.97 -12.48 4.38
N ALA A 35 -1.41 -12.05 3.20
CA ALA A 35 -2.72 -12.40 2.65
C ALA A 35 -2.86 -13.91 2.43
N CYS A 36 -1.84 -14.58 1.88
CA CYS A 36 -1.80 -16.05 1.71
C CYS A 36 -1.89 -16.83 3.03
N ARG A 37 -1.60 -16.21 4.19
CA ARG A 37 -1.82 -16.87 5.49
C ARG A 37 -3.29 -16.94 5.89
N TYR A 38 -4.11 -16.02 5.38
CA TYR A 38 -5.54 -15.93 5.71
C TYR A 38 -6.44 -16.44 4.57
N LEU A 39 -5.95 -16.40 3.34
CA LEU A 39 -6.68 -16.77 2.13
C LEU A 39 -6.10 -18.05 1.54
N LYS A 40 -6.97 -18.96 1.11
CA LYS A 40 -6.58 -20.29 0.60
C LYS A 40 -6.12 -20.26 -0.87
N ASN A 41 -6.43 -19.19 -1.57
CA ASN A 41 -6.18 -19.03 -3.00
C ASN A 41 -5.27 -17.82 -3.24
N ASP A 42 -4.24 -18.02 -4.05
CA ASP A 42 -3.28 -16.98 -4.39
C ASP A 42 -3.93 -15.83 -5.18
N GLU A 43 -4.95 -16.12 -6.00
CA GLU A 43 -5.65 -15.07 -6.74
C GLU A 43 -6.50 -14.19 -5.80
N GLU A 44 -7.22 -14.80 -4.85
CA GLU A 44 -7.94 -14.05 -3.80
C GLU A 44 -6.98 -13.24 -2.92
N ALA A 45 -5.80 -13.80 -2.63
CA ALA A 45 -4.77 -13.10 -1.85
C ALA A 45 -4.20 -11.88 -2.59
N LYS A 46 -3.99 -11.99 -3.91
CA LYS A 46 -3.59 -10.86 -4.75
C LYS A 46 -4.67 -9.80 -4.81
N GLU A 47 -5.92 -10.19 -5.07
CA GLU A 47 -7.05 -9.25 -5.15
C GLU A 47 -7.27 -8.51 -3.82
N ALA A 48 -7.31 -9.24 -2.70
CA ALA A 48 -7.49 -8.65 -1.38
C ALA A 48 -6.37 -7.66 -1.01
N MET A 49 -5.13 -8.00 -1.38
CA MET A 49 -3.97 -7.14 -1.16
C MET A 49 -4.02 -5.88 -2.03
N GLN A 50 -4.37 -6.00 -3.31
CA GLN A 50 -4.54 -4.88 -4.22
C GLN A 50 -5.67 -3.96 -3.78
N ASP A 51 -6.83 -4.51 -3.44
CA ASP A 51 -7.99 -3.74 -2.96
C ASP A 51 -7.68 -3.00 -1.67
N ALA A 52 -7.03 -3.66 -0.70
CA ALA A 52 -6.63 -3.02 0.55
C ALA A 52 -5.68 -1.83 0.29
N PHE A 53 -4.74 -1.99 -0.63
CA PHE A 53 -3.81 -0.93 -0.99
C PHE A 53 -4.50 0.24 -1.69
N LEU A 54 -5.30 -0.04 -2.72
CA LEU A 54 -6.06 0.97 -3.46
C LEU A 54 -7.05 1.71 -2.55
N LYS A 55 -7.72 1.00 -1.64
CA LYS A 55 -8.64 1.60 -0.66
C LYS A 55 -7.92 2.57 0.26
N LYS A 56 -6.75 2.19 0.79
CA LYS A 56 -5.93 3.09 1.64
C LYS A 56 -5.49 4.33 0.87
N LEU A 57 -5.03 4.17 -0.38
CA LEU A 57 -4.63 5.28 -1.25
C LEU A 57 -5.78 6.23 -1.60
N HIS A 58 -6.96 5.68 -1.91
CA HIS A 58 -8.14 6.48 -2.24
C HIS A 58 -8.68 7.21 -1.01
N LEU A 59 -8.70 6.57 0.16
CA LEU A 59 -9.11 7.24 1.41
C LEU A 59 -8.19 8.43 1.74
N GLU A 60 -6.87 8.28 1.58
CA GLU A 60 -5.93 9.37 1.88
C GLU A 60 -6.13 10.59 0.97
N ARG A 61 -6.51 10.39 -0.30
CA ARG A 61 -6.84 11.51 -1.21
C ARG A 61 -8.11 12.25 -0.80
N SER A 62 -9.09 11.56 -0.23
CA SER A 62 -10.34 12.16 0.22
C SER A 62 -10.14 13.01 1.49
N ILE A 63 -9.23 12.61 2.38
CA ILE A 63 -8.92 13.35 3.61
C ILE A 63 -8.13 14.64 3.33
N GLN A 64 -7.32 14.67 2.26
CA GLN A 64 -6.52 15.86 1.91
C GLN A 64 -7.33 16.99 1.23
N LYS A 65 -8.62 16.76 0.93
CA LYS A 65 -9.52 17.75 0.29
C LYS A 65 -10.40 18.53 1.28
N ILE A 66 -10.24 18.30 2.59
CA ILE A 66 -10.88 19.03 3.69
C ILE A 66 -9.81 19.84 4.40
#